data_AF-A0A7W4A6H6-F1
#
_entry.id   AF-A0A7W4A6H6-F1
#
_cell.length_a   1.000
_cell.length_b   1.000
_cell.length_c   1.000
_cell.angle_alpha   90.00
_cell.angle_beta   90.00
_cell.angle_gamma   90.00
#
_symmetry.space_group_name_H-M   'P 1'
#
loop_
_entity.id
_entity.type
_entity.pdbx_description
1 polymer ?
#
loop_
_entity_poly.entity_id
_entity_poly.type
_entity_poly.pdbx_seq_one_letter_code
_entity_poly.pdbx_strand_id
1 'polypeptide(L)'
;MYLFNSDLRVGDIILVRGAAKHSKIIAQLTSGHFSHAMIALENDIFLEAITGSGVQTTSALRVSFKDKANVVVLRCIFPNKLTEANILEYITNHFAEYQGRKYSYKGAVTSLKEAGGDKTNGEYFCSHLIAAIYEDAGFPLLNKPVYKITPNELLSSEILQEITDQVLSPYSEIALLRIKNKNRQINCIDGGGDTLSTDAKNHQKLLKDTAKYFTRNGLPKPQRCGQFPDILTDPQNESFSQKLDYQISKKYKMLSINKYIESEMSHSDFELDISSLAYEIDQFGYDHAQV
;
A
#
# COMPACT_ATOMS: atom_id res chain seq x y z
N MET A 1 -16.57 -2.18 -14.49
CA MET A 1 -15.42 -2.47 -13.62
C MET A 1 -14.19 -1.91 -14.30
N TYR A 2 -13.26 -1.36 -13.52
CA TYR A 2 -12.12 -0.59 -14.00
C TYR A 2 -10.83 -1.06 -13.33
N LEU A 3 -9.72 -0.94 -14.05
CA LEU A 3 -8.36 -1.18 -13.62
C LEU A 3 -7.46 -0.01 -14.06
N PHE A 4 -6.26 0.08 -13.51
CA PHE A 4 -5.26 1.05 -13.97
C PHE A 4 -4.62 0.61 -15.29
N ASN A 5 -4.36 1.56 -16.18
CA ASN A 5 -3.60 1.31 -17.41
C ASN A 5 -2.12 1.73 -17.24
N SER A 6 -1.35 1.61 -18.32
CA SER A 6 0.09 1.92 -18.35
C SER A 6 0.43 3.41 -18.23
N ASP A 7 -0.54 4.32 -18.23
CA ASP A 7 -0.32 5.76 -18.09
C ASP A 7 -0.24 6.20 -16.62
N LEU A 8 -0.52 5.29 -15.68
CA LEU A 8 -0.25 5.49 -14.26
C LEU A 8 1.26 5.58 -14.01
N ARG A 9 1.68 6.52 -13.16
CA ARG A 9 3.10 6.82 -12.95
C ARG A 9 3.43 6.89 -11.46
N VAL A 10 4.72 6.73 -11.16
CA VAL A 10 5.27 7.03 -9.83
C VAL A 10 4.80 8.40 -9.37
N GLY A 11 4.38 8.48 -8.11
CA GLY A 11 3.89 9.72 -7.50
C GLY A 11 2.40 9.99 -7.73
N ASP A 12 1.71 9.28 -8.63
CA ASP A 12 0.27 9.42 -8.73
C ASP A 12 -0.40 9.04 -7.41
N ILE A 13 -1.35 9.88 -6.98
CA ILE A 13 -2.09 9.73 -5.74
C ILE A 13 -3.46 9.19 -6.08
N ILE A 14 -3.80 8.03 -5.54
CA ILE A 14 -5.08 7.36 -5.77
C ILE A 14 -5.95 7.57 -4.54
N LEU A 15 -7.10 8.21 -4.71
CA LEU A 15 -8.14 8.33 -3.70
C LEU A 15 -9.24 7.32 -3.97
N VAL A 16 -9.64 6.55 -2.96
CA VAL A 16 -10.63 5.49 -3.10
C VAL A 16 -11.71 5.62 -2.04
N ARG A 17 -12.97 5.43 -2.45
CA ARG A 17 -14.06 5.16 -1.53
C ARG A 17 -14.02 3.69 -1.13
N GLY A 18 -13.43 3.42 0.04
CA GLY A 18 -13.39 2.08 0.60
C GLY A 18 -14.79 1.63 1.03
N ALA A 19 -15.11 0.37 0.78
CA ALA A 19 -16.40 -0.22 1.17
C ALA A 19 -16.44 -0.73 2.62
N ALA A 20 -15.29 -0.83 3.30
CA ALA A 20 -15.20 -1.36 4.67
C ALA A 20 -15.96 -0.49 5.69
N LYS A 21 -16.42 -1.09 6.80
CA LYS A 21 -17.16 -0.37 7.86
C LYS A 21 -16.38 0.85 8.42
N HIS A 22 -15.05 0.73 8.52
CA HIS A 22 -14.18 1.85 8.94
C HIS A 22 -14.06 2.93 7.86
N SER A 23 -14.11 2.56 6.58
CA SER A 23 -14.12 3.50 5.45
C SER A 23 -15.38 4.36 5.42
N LYS A 24 -16.54 3.80 5.81
CA LYS A 24 -17.77 4.59 5.99
C LYS A 24 -17.64 5.64 7.09
N ILE A 25 -17.01 5.28 8.22
CA ILE A 25 -16.79 6.21 9.34
C ILE A 25 -15.83 7.33 8.92
N ILE A 26 -14.73 7.01 8.25
CA ILE A 26 -13.77 8.03 7.79
C ILE A 26 -14.38 8.91 6.68
N ALA A 27 -15.10 8.35 5.70
CA ALA A 27 -15.79 9.14 4.67
C ALA A 27 -16.86 10.07 5.29
N GLN A 28 -17.68 9.55 6.21
CA GLN A 28 -18.71 10.34 6.90
C GLN A 28 -18.11 11.44 7.78
N LEU A 29 -16.99 11.17 8.44
CA LEU A 29 -16.34 12.14 9.32
C LEU A 29 -15.48 13.18 8.58
N THR A 30 -14.97 12.84 7.39
CA THR A 30 -14.24 13.78 6.51
C THR A 30 -15.16 14.63 5.64
N SER A 31 -16.50 14.49 5.78
CA SER A 31 -17.51 15.18 4.97
C SER A 31 -17.27 15.07 3.45
N GLY A 32 -16.67 13.97 3.00
CA GLY A 32 -16.26 13.79 1.61
C GLY A 32 -16.41 12.35 1.12
N HIS A 33 -16.23 12.16 -0.19
CA HIS A 33 -16.54 10.90 -0.87
C HIS A 33 -15.48 9.81 -0.62
N PHE A 34 -14.21 10.20 -0.49
CA PHE A 34 -13.09 9.27 -0.41
C PHE A 34 -12.67 9.00 1.04
N SER A 35 -12.26 7.77 1.32
CA SER A 35 -11.91 7.33 2.69
C SER A 35 -10.49 6.82 2.83
N HIS A 36 -9.83 6.59 1.69
CA HIS A 36 -8.53 5.95 1.62
C HIS A 36 -7.69 6.60 0.53
N ALA A 37 -6.38 6.53 0.70
CA ALA A 37 -5.42 7.10 -0.22
C ALA A 37 -4.22 6.16 -0.36
N MET A 38 -3.70 6.07 -1.58
CA MET A 38 -2.51 5.29 -1.96
C MET A 38 -1.60 6.16 -2.84
N ILE A 39 -0.32 5.85 -2.91
CA ILE A 39 0.62 6.46 -3.88
C ILE A 39 1.20 5.38 -4.78
N ALA A 40 1.28 5.67 -6.08
CA ALA A 40 1.90 4.82 -7.08
C ALA A 40 3.43 4.84 -6.99
N LEU A 41 4.01 3.66 -7.07
CA LEU A 41 5.43 3.38 -7.16
C LEU A 41 5.74 2.71 -8.50
N GLU A 42 7.00 2.38 -8.72
CA GLU A 42 7.43 1.59 -9.88
C GLU A 42 6.88 0.16 -9.85
N ASN A 43 6.86 -0.49 -11.01
CA ASN A 43 6.49 -1.90 -11.19
C ASN A 43 5.05 -2.23 -10.76
N ASP A 44 4.11 -1.32 -10.99
CA ASP A 44 2.68 -1.51 -10.67
C ASP A 44 2.45 -1.84 -9.18
N ILE A 45 3.17 -1.13 -8.31
CA ILE A 45 3.05 -1.25 -6.86
C ILE A 45 2.49 0.06 -6.28
N PHE A 46 1.64 -0.08 -5.26
CA PHE A 46 1.17 1.01 -4.43
C PHE A 46 1.76 0.93 -3.05
N LEU A 47 2.07 2.09 -2.48
CA LEU A 47 2.29 2.23 -1.04
C LEU A 47 1.04 2.78 -0.38
N GLU A 48 0.62 2.15 0.71
CA GLU A 48 -0.58 2.55 1.44
C GLU A 48 -0.50 2.23 2.93
N ALA A 49 -1.24 2.98 3.75
CA ALA A 49 -1.40 2.67 5.17
C ALA A 49 -2.80 2.10 5.43
N ILE A 50 -2.89 0.83 5.84
CA ILE A 50 -4.16 0.14 6.10
C ILE A 50 -4.29 -0.20 7.59
N THR A 51 -5.51 -0.08 8.11
CA THR A 51 -5.83 -0.55 9.47
C THR A 51 -5.52 -2.04 9.61
N GLY A 52 -4.66 -2.39 10.57
CA GLY A 52 -4.29 -3.77 10.89
C GLY A 52 -2.93 -4.21 10.35
N SER A 53 -2.55 -3.82 9.14
CA SER A 53 -1.23 -4.13 8.56
C SER A 53 -0.23 -2.97 8.66
N GLY A 54 -0.71 -1.73 8.81
CA GLY A 54 0.16 -0.55 8.78
C GLY A 54 0.51 -0.14 7.35
N VAL A 55 1.69 0.44 7.19
CA VAL A 55 2.24 0.81 5.87
C VAL A 55 2.72 -0.45 5.16
N GLN A 56 2.13 -0.73 4.00
CA GLN A 56 2.43 -1.90 3.18
C GLN A 56 2.54 -1.51 1.71
N THR A 57 3.20 -2.38 0.94
CA THR A 57 3.12 -2.35 -0.52
C THR A 57 2.00 -3.26 -1.01
N THR A 58 1.37 -2.91 -2.12
CA THR A 58 0.28 -3.67 -2.73
C THR A 58 0.39 -3.63 -4.25
N SER A 59 0.32 -4.79 -4.89
CA SER A 59 0.30 -4.85 -6.36
C SER A 59 -0.99 -4.23 -6.91
N ALA A 60 -0.88 -3.46 -7.99
CA ALA A 60 -2.00 -2.88 -8.71
C ALA A 60 -2.95 -3.94 -9.26
N LEU A 61 -2.48 -5.18 -9.49
CA LEU A 61 -3.32 -6.31 -9.91
C LEU A 61 -4.36 -6.70 -8.85
N ARG A 62 -4.15 -6.33 -7.58
CA ARG A 62 -5.10 -6.54 -6.49
C ARG A 62 -6.10 -5.39 -6.36
N VAL A 63 -6.01 -4.38 -7.22
CA VAL A 63 -6.80 -3.15 -7.14
C VAL A 63 -7.69 -3.02 -8.37
N SER A 64 -8.99 -3.07 -8.11
CA SER A 64 -10.02 -2.89 -9.12
C SER A 64 -11.18 -2.10 -8.56
N PHE A 65 -11.92 -1.44 -9.45
CA PHE A 65 -13.06 -0.60 -9.08
C PHE A 65 -14.33 -1.07 -9.78
N LYS A 66 -15.44 -1.11 -9.06
CA LYS A 66 -16.75 -1.42 -9.64
C LYS A 66 -17.30 -0.20 -10.36
N ASP A 67 -17.21 0.96 -9.71
CA ASP A 67 -17.71 2.25 -10.19
C ASP A 67 -16.57 3.27 -10.25
N LYS A 68 -16.45 3.93 -11.39
CA LYS A 68 -15.43 4.96 -11.63
C LYS A 68 -15.60 6.16 -10.71
N ALA A 69 -16.83 6.47 -10.28
CA ALA A 69 -17.08 7.56 -9.35
C ALA A 69 -16.45 7.36 -7.96
N ASN A 70 -16.09 6.11 -7.62
CA ASN A 70 -15.50 5.76 -6.32
C ASN A 70 -13.96 5.83 -6.31
N VAL A 71 -13.34 6.29 -7.39
CA VAL A 71 -11.89 6.45 -7.51
C VAL A 71 -11.55 7.76 -8.19
N VAL A 72 -10.55 8.45 -7.66
CA VAL A 72 -9.92 9.62 -8.30
C VAL A 72 -8.43 9.40 -8.30
N VAL A 73 -7.77 9.77 -9.41
CA VAL A 73 -6.31 9.79 -9.48
C VAL A 73 -5.83 11.22 -9.67
N LEU A 74 -4.94 11.66 -8.79
CA LEU A 74 -4.33 12.98 -8.78
C LEU A 74 -2.85 12.87 -9.14
N ARG A 75 -2.37 13.79 -9.99
CA ARG A 75 -0.94 13.90 -10.34
C ARG A 75 -0.43 15.29 -10.01
N CYS A 76 0.78 15.36 -9.46
CA CYS A 76 1.42 16.63 -9.15
C CYS A 76 1.74 17.44 -10.41
N ILE A 77 1.44 18.73 -10.38
CA ILE A 77 1.92 19.73 -11.32
C ILE A 77 3.22 20.30 -10.75
N PHE A 78 4.36 19.89 -11.32
CA PHE A 78 5.65 20.37 -10.88
C PHE A 78 6.04 21.69 -11.56
N PRO A 79 6.74 22.60 -10.86
CA PRO A 79 7.14 23.89 -11.42
C PRO A 79 8.18 23.76 -12.56
N ASN A 80 8.96 22.68 -12.57
CA ASN A 80 9.92 22.37 -13.61
C ASN A 80 10.31 20.87 -13.58
N LYS A 81 10.96 20.41 -14.66
CA LYS A 81 11.38 19.01 -14.83
C LYS A 81 12.42 18.53 -13.82
N LEU A 82 13.29 19.43 -13.33
CA LEU A 82 14.28 19.08 -12.31
C LEU A 82 13.60 18.78 -10.97
N THR A 83 12.60 19.59 -10.59
CA THR A 83 11.81 19.36 -9.38
C THR A 83 11.04 18.05 -9.50
N GLU A 84 10.35 17.82 -10.63
CA GLU A 84 9.69 16.54 -10.90
C GLU A 84 10.64 15.35 -10.71
N ALA A 85 11.80 15.37 -11.37
CA ALA A 85 12.78 14.27 -11.28
C ALA A 85 13.24 14.03 -9.83
N ASN A 86 13.61 15.07 -9.09
CA ASN A 86 14.11 14.95 -7.72
C ASN A 86 13.05 14.39 -6.77
N ILE A 87 11.79 14.84 -6.90
CA ILE A 87 10.69 14.38 -6.03
C ILE A 87 10.34 12.92 -6.34
N LEU A 88 10.25 12.55 -7.62
CA LEU A 88 9.94 11.18 -8.01
C LEU A 88 11.08 10.22 -7.64
N GLU A 89 12.34 10.63 -7.81
CA GLU A 89 13.50 9.87 -7.36
C GLU A 89 13.49 9.67 -5.84
N TYR A 90 13.14 10.69 -5.08
CA TYR A 90 13.00 10.56 -3.63
C TYR A 90 11.93 9.51 -3.27
N ILE A 91 10.75 9.58 -3.89
CA ILE A 91 9.66 8.61 -3.66
C ILE A 91 10.15 7.19 -3.95
N THR A 92 10.79 6.96 -5.11
CA THR A 92 11.32 5.66 -5.52
C THR A 92 12.39 5.13 -4.56
N ASN A 93 13.29 5.99 -4.10
CA ASN A 93 14.43 5.55 -3.29
C ASN A 93 14.11 5.40 -1.80
N HIS A 94 13.10 6.13 -1.29
CA HIS A 94 12.83 6.22 0.14
C HIS A 94 11.51 5.57 0.60
N PHE A 95 10.64 5.08 -0.30
CA PHE A 95 9.36 4.46 0.13
C PHE A 95 9.53 3.33 1.16
N ALA A 96 10.62 2.56 1.07
CA ALA A 96 10.93 1.45 1.96
C ALA A 96 11.17 1.89 3.42
N GLU A 97 11.51 3.16 3.67
CA GLU A 97 11.68 3.73 5.01
C GLU A 97 10.35 3.88 5.76
N TYR A 98 9.26 4.04 5.02
CA TYR A 98 7.91 4.14 5.55
C TYR A 98 7.29 2.75 5.77
N GLN A 99 7.68 1.76 4.94
CA GLN A 99 7.14 0.41 4.97
C GLN A 99 7.29 -0.25 6.35
N GLY A 100 6.24 -0.94 6.79
CA GLY A 100 6.20 -1.66 8.06
C GLY A 100 5.93 -0.79 9.28
N ARG A 101 5.80 0.54 9.14
CA ARG A 101 5.27 1.40 10.21
C ARG A 101 3.79 1.10 10.47
N LYS A 102 3.34 1.38 11.69
CA LYS A 102 1.95 1.08 12.09
C LYS A 102 0.95 2.05 11.50
N TYR A 103 -0.31 1.61 11.49
CA TYR A 103 -1.44 2.46 11.17
C TYR A 103 -1.86 3.32 12.37
N SER A 104 -1.93 4.64 12.18
CA SER A 104 -2.37 5.56 13.24
C SER A 104 -3.88 5.76 13.25
N TYR A 105 -4.60 4.95 14.01
CA TYR A 105 -6.05 5.15 14.19
C TYR A 105 -6.35 6.48 14.92
N LYS A 106 -5.58 6.79 15.97
CA LYS A 106 -5.74 8.05 16.72
C LYS A 106 -5.42 9.25 15.85
N GLY A 107 -4.35 9.19 15.04
CA GLY A 107 -4.02 10.21 14.06
C GLY A 107 -5.17 10.45 13.09
N ALA A 108 -5.70 9.40 12.46
CA ALA A 108 -6.79 9.48 11.50
C ALA A 108 -8.06 10.13 12.07
N VAL A 109 -8.39 9.89 13.34
CA VAL A 109 -9.56 10.52 13.99
C VAL A 109 -9.29 11.97 14.41
N THR A 110 -8.06 12.27 14.83
CA THR A 110 -7.69 13.62 15.32
C THR A 110 -7.30 14.59 14.21
N SER A 111 -6.99 14.10 13.01
CA SER A 111 -6.76 14.91 11.81
C SER A 111 -8.01 15.72 11.42
N LEU A 112 -9.19 15.20 11.74
CA LEU A 112 -10.50 15.81 11.52
C LEU A 112 -10.79 17.01 12.43
N LYS A 113 -10.03 17.17 13.52
CA LYS A 113 -10.23 18.27 14.47
C LYS A 113 -9.38 19.46 14.06
N GLU A 114 -9.95 20.66 14.07
CA GLU A 114 -9.23 21.90 13.74
C GLU A 114 -8.07 22.16 14.73
N ALA A 115 -8.29 21.89 16.02
CA ALA A 115 -7.29 22.10 17.06
C ALA A 115 -6.54 20.80 17.45
N GLY A 116 -5.29 20.97 17.90
CA GLY A 116 -4.47 19.92 18.51
C GLY A 116 -3.26 19.52 17.68
N GLY A 117 -2.14 19.25 18.36
CA GLY A 117 -0.88 18.84 17.73
C GLY A 117 -0.86 17.37 17.29
N ASP A 118 0.30 16.92 16.82
CA ASP A 118 0.50 15.57 16.32
C ASP A 118 0.24 14.50 17.40
N LYS A 119 -0.60 13.52 17.05
CA LYS A 119 -0.95 12.34 17.89
C LYS A 119 -0.64 11.03 17.19
N THR A 120 0.14 11.06 16.12
CA THR A 120 0.46 9.90 15.31
C THR A 120 1.53 9.01 15.95
N ASN A 121 2.43 9.58 16.76
CA ASN A 121 3.53 8.89 17.44
C ASN A 121 4.43 8.09 16.48
N GLY A 122 4.74 8.63 15.30
CA GLY A 122 5.59 8.00 14.28
C GLY A 122 4.89 6.91 13.45
N GLU A 123 3.58 6.74 13.65
CA GLU A 123 2.69 5.90 12.85
C GLU A 123 2.03 6.72 11.73
N TYR A 124 1.51 6.07 10.69
CA TYR A 124 0.88 6.77 9.56
C TYR A 124 -0.58 6.36 9.36
N PHE A 125 -1.43 7.28 8.94
CA PHE A 125 -2.71 6.93 8.29
C PHE A 125 -2.63 7.29 6.80
N CYS A 126 -3.57 6.84 5.99
CA CYS A 126 -3.44 6.81 4.53
C CYS A 126 -3.01 8.14 3.88
N SER A 127 -3.78 9.23 4.06
CA SER A 127 -3.42 10.53 3.48
C SER A 127 -2.23 11.20 4.16
N HIS A 128 -2.03 10.98 5.46
CA HIS A 128 -0.84 11.45 6.17
C HIS A 128 0.44 10.82 5.61
N LEU A 129 0.42 9.52 5.29
CA LEU A 129 1.57 8.85 4.67
C LEU A 129 1.99 9.55 3.38
N ILE A 130 1.03 9.81 2.49
CA ILE A 130 1.28 10.41 1.19
C ILE A 130 1.80 11.83 1.36
N ALA A 131 1.13 12.63 2.20
CA ALA A 131 1.56 14.00 2.44
C ALA A 131 2.95 14.07 3.10
N ALA A 132 3.27 13.17 4.02
CA ALA A 132 4.59 13.08 4.65
C ALA A 132 5.68 12.72 3.62
N ILE A 133 5.44 11.75 2.73
CA ILE A 133 6.41 11.39 1.68
C ILE A 133 6.73 12.60 0.80
N TYR A 134 5.71 13.36 0.41
CA TYR A 134 5.88 14.57 -0.39
C TYR A 134 6.55 15.71 0.40
N GLU A 135 6.22 15.89 1.68
CA GLU A 135 6.86 16.87 2.56
C GLU A 135 8.35 16.54 2.79
N ASP A 136 8.68 15.27 3.05
CA ASP A 136 10.05 14.80 3.25
C ASP A 136 10.87 14.89 1.95
N ALA A 137 10.23 14.81 0.78
CA ALA A 137 10.83 15.10 -0.52
C ALA A 137 11.06 16.62 -0.76
N GLY A 138 10.53 17.49 0.10
CA GLY A 138 10.61 18.95 -0.04
C GLY A 138 9.51 19.57 -0.92
N PHE A 139 8.42 18.85 -1.17
CA PHE A 139 7.31 19.30 -2.03
C PHE A 139 5.94 19.11 -1.33
N PRO A 140 5.62 19.91 -0.30
CA PRO A 140 4.39 19.76 0.47
C PRO A 140 3.14 19.98 -0.41
N LEU A 141 2.19 19.04 -0.33
CA LEU A 141 0.98 19.03 -1.17
C LEU A 141 -0.05 20.10 -0.81
N LEU A 142 -0.06 20.53 0.46
CA LEU A 142 -0.99 21.49 1.04
C LEU A 142 -0.24 22.32 2.09
N ASN A 143 -0.61 23.58 2.26
CA ASN A 143 -0.07 24.44 3.32
C ASN A 143 -0.73 24.13 4.68
N LYS A 144 -0.53 22.90 5.17
CA LYS A 144 -1.12 22.38 6.40
C LYS A 144 -0.23 21.25 6.94
N PRO A 145 -0.12 21.06 8.26
CA PRO A 145 0.63 19.94 8.81
C PRO A 145 0.16 18.58 8.25
N VAL A 146 1.09 17.73 7.83
CA VAL A 146 0.79 16.46 7.14
C VAL A 146 -0.11 15.51 7.94
N TYR A 147 0.02 15.50 9.27
CA TYR A 147 -0.81 14.70 10.18
C TYR A 147 -2.26 15.21 10.31
N LYS A 148 -2.60 16.32 9.65
CA LYS A 148 -3.96 16.89 9.59
C LYS A 148 -4.61 16.76 8.21
N ILE A 149 -3.91 16.23 7.21
CA ILE A 149 -4.44 16.14 5.84
C ILE A 149 -5.32 14.89 5.71
N THR A 150 -6.56 15.08 5.32
CA THR A 150 -7.53 14.03 5.00
C THR A 150 -7.50 13.69 3.51
N PRO A 151 -8.02 12.51 3.07
CA PRO A 151 -8.03 12.16 1.65
C PRO A 151 -8.75 13.20 0.77
N ASN A 152 -9.89 13.72 1.24
CA ASN A 152 -10.69 14.67 0.45
C ASN A 152 -10.05 16.06 0.35
N GLU A 153 -9.21 16.47 1.32
CA GLU A 153 -8.49 17.75 1.24
C GLU A 153 -7.48 17.76 0.09
N LEU A 154 -6.96 16.60 -0.34
CA LEU A 154 -6.06 16.52 -1.49
C LEU A 154 -6.74 16.98 -2.79
N LEU A 155 -8.06 16.84 -2.90
CA LEU A 155 -8.83 17.35 -4.05
C LEU A 155 -8.84 18.88 -4.14
N SER A 156 -8.55 19.58 -3.03
CA SER A 156 -8.52 21.05 -2.98
C SER A 156 -7.12 21.63 -3.27
N SER A 157 -6.11 20.78 -3.47
CA SER A 157 -4.75 21.24 -3.74
C SER A 157 -4.64 21.81 -5.15
N GLU A 158 -4.12 23.03 -5.26
CA GLU A 158 -3.89 23.72 -6.55
C GLU A 158 -2.76 23.10 -7.37
N ILE A 159 -1.89 22.29 -6.74
CA ILE A 159 -0.76 21.62 -7.40
C ILE A 159 -1.08 20.15 -7.73
N LEU A 160 -2.32 19.70 -7.52
CA LEU A 160 -2.78 18.37 -7.87
C LEU A 160 -3.82 18.46 -9.00
N GLN A 161 -3.54 17.79 -10.11
CA GLN A 161 -4.47 17.67 -11.23
C GLN A 161 -5.15 16.31 -11.22
N GLU A 162 -6.47 16.29 -11.41
CA GLU A 162 -7.19 15.04 -11.66
C GLU A 162 -6.89 14.48 -13.06
N ILE A 163 -6.46 13.21 -13.10
CA ILE A 163 -6.12 12.48 -14.33
C ILE A 163 -6.85 11.13 -14.42
N THR A 164 -7.90 10.91 -13.63
CA THR A 164 -8.66 9.66 -13.50
C THR A 164 -8.99 9.01 -14.84
N ASP A 165 -9.44 9.80 -15.81
CA ASP A 165 -9.84 9.31 -17.15
C ASP A 165 -8.67 8.86 -18.02
N GLN A 166 -7.47 9.38 -17.75
CA GLN A 166 -6.26 9.04 -18.51
C GLN A 166 -5.67 7.71 -18.05
N VAL A 167 -5.86 7.37 -16.78
CA VAL A 167 -5.17 6.23 -16.15
C VAL A 167 -6.07 5.05 -15.81
N LEU A 168 -7.39 5.17 -16.00
CA LEU A 168 -8.34 4.07 -15.80
C LEU A 168 -8.89 3.54 -17.11
N SER A 169 -8.83 2.22 -17.26
CA SER A 169 -9.44 1.49 -18.36
C SER A 169 -10.53 0.55 -17.86
N PRO A 170 -11.63 0.36 -18.61
CA PRO A 170 -12.58 -0.69 -18.30
C PRO A 170 -11.93 -2.07 -18.49
N TYR A 171 -12.39 -3.06 -17.72
CA TYR A 171 -12.08 -4.45 -18.05
C TYR A 171 -12.61 -4.80 -19.44
N SER A 172 -11.87 -5.58 -20.20
CA SER A 172 -12.35 -6.11 -21.48
C SER A 172 -13.56 -7.03 -21.24
N GLU A 173 -14.49 -7.04 -22.20
CA GLU A 173 -15.68 -7.90 -22.12
C GLU A 173 -15.29 -9.38 -22.00
N ILE A 174 -14.24 -9.80 -22.71
CA ILE A 174 -13.69 -11.15 -22.68
C ILE A 174 -13.21 -11.52 -21.27
N ALA A 175 -12.47 -10.63 -20.59
CA ALA A 175 -12.01 -10.88 -19.23
C ALA A 175 -13.19 -11.06 -18.26
N LEU A 176 -14.21 -10.20 -18.36
CA LEU A 176 -15.42 -10.30 -17.54
C LEU A 176 -16.19 -11.60 -17.79
N LEU A 177 -16.31 -12.03 -19.04
CA LEU A 177 -16.94 -13.31 -19.40
C LEU A 177 -16.17 -14.50 -18.82
N ARG A 178 -14.83 -14.50 -18.91
CA ARG A 178 -13.99 -15.57 -18.33
C ARG A 178 -14.18 -15.69 -16.82
N ILE A 179 -14.19 -14.56 -16.11
CA ILE A 179 -14.43 -14.53 -14.66
C ILE A 179 -15.81 -15.08 -14.32
N LYS A 180 -16.84 -14.67 -15.07
CA LYS A 180 -18.21 -15.16 -14.91
C LYS A 180 -18.30 -16.68 -15.16
N ASN A 181 -17.69 -17.19 -16.23
CA ASN A 181 -17.71 -18.61 -16.58
C ASN A 181 -17.01 -19.48 -15.53
N LYS A 182 -15.93 -18.98 -14.91
CA LYS A 182 -15.25 -19.65 -13.79
C LYS A 182 -15.99 -19.48 -12.44
N ASN A 183 -17.17 -18.86 -12.43
CA ASN A 183 -17.93 -18.49 -11.23
C ASN A 183 -17.07 -17.75 -10.19
N ARG A 184 -16.12 -16.95 -10.67
CA ARG A 184 -15.25 -16.10 -9.84
C ARG A 184 -15.83 -14.68 -9.80
N GLN A 185 -15.40 -13.89 -8.83
CA GLN A 185 -15.71 -12.46 -8.77
C GLN A 185 -14.40 -11.66 -8.74
N ILE A 186 -14.39 -10.52 -9.44
CA ILE A 186 -13.31 -9.54 -9.28
C ILE A 186 -13.46 -8.91 -7.90
N ASN A 187 -12.37 -8.91 -7.15
CA ASN A 187 -12.29 -8.24 -5.86
C ASN A 187 -12.14 -6.73 -6.06
N CYS A 188 -13.25 -6.00 -6.17
CA CYS A 188 -13.21 -4.54 -6.27
C CYS A 188 -13.17 -3.89 -4.87
N ILE A 189 -12.25 -2.95 -4.64
CA ILE A 189 -12.02 -2.32 -3.32
C ILE A 189 -13.22 -1.46 -2.89
N ASP A 190 -13.86 -0.79 -3.85
CA ASP A 190 -15.09 -0.02 -3.66
C ASP A 190 -16.36 -0.91 -3.57
N GLY A 191 -16.21 -2.22 -3.86
CA GLY A 191 -17.28 -3.22 -3.83
C GLY A 191 -17.29 -4.12 -2.59
N GLY A 192 -16.42 -3.89 -1.61
CA GLY A 192 -16.29 -4.71 -0.41
C GLY A 192 -14.95 -5.44 -0.30
N GLY A 193 -14.14 -5.38 -1.35
CA GLY A 193 -12.79 -5.91 -1.35
C GLY A 193 -11.83 -5.12 -0.47
N ASP A 194 -10.72 -5.75 -0.13
CA ASP A 194 -9.59 -5.10 0.54
C ASP A 194 -8.25 -5.53 -0.07
N THR A 195 -7.22 -4.77 0.24
CA THR A 195 -5.82 -5.02 -0.12
C THR A 195 -4.99 -5.49 1.08
N LEU A 196 -5.64 -5.83 2.21
CA LEU A 196 -4.96 -6.16 3.46
C LEU A 196 -3.97 -7.31 3.24
N SER A 197 -2.71 -7.11 3.60
CA SER A 197 -1.69 -8.17 3.52
C SER A 197 -1.65 -8.95 4.84
N THR A 198 -1.92 -10.26 4.76
CA THR A 198 -1.77 -11.19 5.88
C THR A 198 -0.34 -11.15 6.43
N ASP A 199 0.64 -11.06 5.55
CA ASP A 199 2.04 -11.03 5.95
C ASP A 199 2.43 -9.71 6.59
N ALA A 200 1.98 -8.58 6.04
CA ALA A 200 2.17 -7.29 6.72
C ALA A 200 1.54 -7.29 8.12
N LYS A 201 0.34 -7.88 8.27
CA LYS A 201 -0.31 -8.08 9.58
C LYS A 201 0.53 -9.00 10.50
N ASN A 202 1.09 -10.08 9.97
CA ASN A 202 1.96 -10.98 10.72
C ASN A 202 3.27 -10.30 11.13
N HIS A 203 3.84 -9.42 10.29
CA HIS A 203 4.98 -8.58 10.65
C HIS A 203 4.63 -7.60 11.79
N GLN A 204 3.45 -6.98 11.79
CA GLN A 204 3.00 -6.14 12.92
C GLN A 204 2.86 -6.96 14.21
N LYS A 205 2.37 -8.20 14.09
CA LYS A 205 2.30 -9.12 15.23
C LYS A 205 3.69 -9.52 15.71
N LEU A 206 4.63 -9.78 14.81
CA LEU A 206 6.03 -10.07 15.14
C LEU A 206 6.62 -8.91 15.93
N LEU A 207 6.53 -7.69 15.41
CA LEU A 207 7.01 -6.48 16.05
C LEU A 207 6.44 -6.30 17.47
N LYS A 208 5.15 -6.56 17.66
CA LYS A 208 4.50 -6.52 18.97
C LYS A 208 5.04 -7.59 19.92
N ASP A 209 5.13 -8.84 19.44
CA ASP A 209 5.47 -9.99 20.26
C ASP A 209 6.96 -10.04 20.64
N THR A 210 7.83 -9.43 19.82
CA THR A 210 9.29 -9.35 20.04
C THR A 210 9.74 -8.06 20.72
N ALA A 211 8.91 -7.01 20.80
CA ALA A 211 9.27 -5.72 21.42
C ALA A 211 9.95 -5.85 22.79
N LYS A 212 9.44 -6.76 23.64
CA LYS A 212 9.99 -7.01 24.98
C LYS A 212 11.43 -7.55 24.96
N TYR A 213 11.87 -8.19 23.89
CA TYR A 213 13.22 -8.71 23.77
C TYR A 213 14.23 -7.57 23.60
N PHE A 214 13.86 -6.52 22.87
CA PHE A 214 14.67 -5.31 22.73
C PHE A 214 14.76 -4.56 24.06
N THR A 215 13.62 -4.27 24.69
CA THR A 215 13.60 -3.47 25.94
C THR A 215 14.31 -4.16 27.10
N ARG A 216 14.34 -5.49 27.16
CA ARG A 216 15.08 -6.25 28.18
C ARG A 216 16.60 -6.13 28.04
N ASN A 217 17.09 -5.78 26.86
CA ASN A 217 18.51 -5.53 26.60
C ASN A 217 18.82 -4.02 26.58
N GLY A 218 17.95 -3.17 27.16
CA GLY A 218 18.17 -1.72 27.23
C GLY A 218 17.90 -0.96 25.93
N LEU A 219 17.46 -1.62 24.87
CA LEU A 219 17.17 -1.00 23.58
C LEU A 219 15.76 -0.37 23.55
N PRO A 220 15.56 0.72 22.78
CA PRO A 220 14.23 1.21 22.49
C PRO A 220 13.42 0.17 21.71
N LYS A 221 12.10 0.25 21.82
CA LYS A 221 11.21 -0.60 21.02
C LYS A 221 11.35 -0.23 19.53
N PRO A 222 11.61 -1.21 18.64
CA PRO A 222 11.62 -0.95 17.20
C PRO A 222 10.24 -0.50 16.69
N GLN A 223 10.24 0.38 15.70
CA GLN A 223 9.04 0.89 15.05
C GLN A 223 8.61 0.04 13.86
N ARG A 224 9.55 -0.70 13.25
CA ARG A 224 9.31 -1.62 12.14
C ARG A 224 10.29 -2.79 12.16
N CYS A 225 9.89 -3.92 11.57
CA CYS A 225 10.76 -5.10 11.48
C CYS A 225 12.03 -4.84 10.64
N GLY A 226 11.98 -3.88 9.70
CA GLY A 226 13.15 -3.49 8.91
C GLY A 226 14.32 -2.91 9.72
N GLN A 227 14.10 -2.54 10.99
CA GLN A 227 15.19 -2.11 11.89
C GLN A 227 15.92 -3.28 12.55
N PHE A 228 15.41 -4.51 12.44
CA PHE A 228 16.01 -5.66 13.11
C PHE A 228 17.42 -5.94 12.62
N PRO A 229 17.73 -5.96 11.31
CA PRO A 229 19.09 -6.19 10.84
C PRO A 229 20.08 -5.20 11.44
N ASP A 230 19.82 -3.90 11.35
CA ASP A 230 20.72 -2.86 11.89
C ASP A 230 20.96 -3.03 13.40
N ILE A 231 19.91 -3.33 14.16
CA ILE A 231 20.05 -3.56 15.61
C ILE A 231 20.88 -4.82 15.90
N LEU A 232 20.69 -5.89 15.12
CA LEU A 232 21.37 -7.17 15.31
C LEU A 232 22.83 -7.12 14.85
N THR A 233 23.17 -6.27 13.89
CA THR A 233 24.52 -6.13 13.34
C THR A 233 25.33 -4.98 13.96
N ASP A 234 24.71 -4.11 14.75
CA ASP A 234 25.44 -3.08 15.51
C ASP A 234 26.45 -3.73 16.47
N PRO A 235 27.76 -3.43 16.34
CA PRO A 235 28.80 -3.97 17.21
C PRO A 235 28.57 -3.71 18.70
N GLN A 236 27.85 -2.64 19.07
CA GLN A 236 27.53 -2.34 20.47
C GLN A 236 26.59 -3.39 21.10
N ASN A 237 25.85 -4.12 20.27
CA ASN A 237 24.86 -5.12 20.68
C ASN A 237 25.39 -6.55 20.64
N GLU A 238 26.67 -6.76 20.32
CA GLU A 238 27.29 -8.07 20.11
C GLU A 238 27.04 -9.04 21.28
N SER A 239 27.10 -8.54 22.52
CA SER A 239 26.90 -9.34 23.73
C SER A 239 25.54 -10.05 23.84
N PHE A 240 24.51 -9.57 23.12
CA PHE A 240 23.16 -10.15 23.16
C PHE A 240 22.53 -10.40 21.78
N SER A 241 23.16 -9.95 20.68
CA SER A 241 22.60 -10.02 19.32
C SER A 241 22.23 -11.45 18.90
N GLN A 242 23.09 -12.43 19.16
CA GLN A 242 22.84 -13.84 18.82
C GLN A 242 21.58 -14.39 19.52
N LYS A 243 21.40 -14.05 20.81
CA LYS A 243 20.23 -14.48 21.59
C LYS A 243 18.96 -13.76 21.11
N LEU A 244 19.08 -12.47 20.81
CA LEU A 244 17.98 -11.66 20.30
C LEU A 244 17.49 -12.17 18.94
N ASP A 245 18.42 -12.45 18.01
CA ASP A 245 18.12 -13.03 16.70
C ASP A 245 17.39 -14.38 16.85
N TYR A 246 17.91 -15.29 17.67
CA TYR A 246 17.23 -16.58 17.92
C TYR A 246 15.78 -16.39 18.39
N GLN A 247 15.53 -15.45 19.30
CA GLN A 247 14.19 -15.18 19.82
C GLN A 247 13.25 -14.58 18.76
N ILE A 248 13.76 -13.68 17.92
CA ILE A 248 13.02 -13.08 16.80
C ILE A 248 12.73 -14.15 15.75
N SER A 249 13.74 -14.87 15.29
CA SER A 249 13.65 -15.93 14.29
C SER A 249 12.69 -17.05 14.70
N LYS A 250 12.69 -17.45 15.98
CA LYS A 250 11.71 -18.40 16.52
C LYS A 250 10.28 -17.86 16.40
N LYS A 251 10.05 -16.58 16.71
CA LYS A 251 8.72 -15.95 16.58
C LYS A 251 8.30 -15.76 15.13
N TYR A 252 9.23 -15.39 14.26
CA TYR A 252 9.02 -15.28 12.82
C TYR A 252 8.45 -16.58 12.24
N LYS A 253 9.12 -17.71 12.51
CA LYS A 253 8.67 -19.05 12.08
C LYS A 253 7.30 -19.43 12.64
N MET A 254 7.05 -19.15 13.93
CA MET A 254 5.74 -19.41 14.54
C MET A 254 4.59 -18.63 13.90
N LEU A 255 4.86 -17.45 13.36
CA LEU A 255 3.85 -16.60 12.70
C LEU A 255 3.64 -16.96 11.23
N SER A 256 4.41 -17.91 10.67
CA SER A 256 4.28 -18.37 9.28
C SER A 256 4.38 -17.23 8.25
N ILE A 257 5.20 -16.22 8.53
CA ILE A 257 5.48 -15.13 7.60
C ILE A 257 6.15 -15.73 6.35
N ASN A 258 5.70 -15.31 5.16
CA ASN A 258 6.11 -15.78 3.84
C ASN A 258 5.80 -17.25 3.54
N LYS A 259 5.03 -17.95 4.38
CA LYS A 259 4.74 -19.38 4.18
C LYS A 259 4.00 -19.67 2.87
N TYR A 260 3.21 -18.71 2.37
CA TYR A 260 2.55 -18.85 1.07
C TYR A 260 3.55 -18.86 -0.09
N ILE A 261 4.68 -18.14 0.02
CA ILE A 261 5.72 -18.14 -1.01
C ILE A 261 6.34 -19.54 -1.12
N GLU A 262 6.56 -20.21 0.02
CA GLU A 262 7.08 -21.58 0.04
C GLU A 262 6.16 -22.58 -0.66
N SER A 263 4.83 -22.43 -0.54
CA SER A 263 3.88 -23.30 -1.24
C SER A 263 3.79 -22.99 -2.74
N GLU A 264 3.82 -21.71 -3.14
CA GLU A 264 3.73 -21.31 -4.54
C GLU A 264 5.01 -21.65 -5.32
N MET A 265 6.19 -21.61 -4.68
CA MET A 265 7.45 -22.07 -5.30
C MET A 265 7.46 -23.56 -5.64
N SER A 266 6.55 -24.35 -5.08
CA SER A 266 6.42 -25.80 -5.34
C SER A 266 5.34 -26.15 -6.38
N HIS A 267 4.53 -25.18 -6.79
CA HIS A 267 3.59 -25.32 -7.90
C HIS A 267 4.17 -24.60 -9.12
N SER A 268 4.99 -25.30 -9.90
CA SER A 268 5.37 -24.86 -11.23
C SER A 268 4.19 -25.07 -12.20
N ASP A 269 3.11 -24.31 -12.01
CA ASP A 269 2.00 -24.27 -12.97
C ASP A 269 2.38 -23.54 -14.27
N PHE A 270 3.59 -22.95 -14.36
CA PHE A 270 4.05 -22.27 -15.57
C PHE A 270 4.08 -23.17 -16.80
N GLU A 271 4.61 -24.40 -16.69
CA GLU A 271 4.64 -25.35 -17.82
C GLU A 271 3.24 -25.84 -18.20
N LEU A 272 2.36 -26.03 -17.20
CA LEU A 272 0.97 -26.44 -17.41
C LEU A 272 0.13 -25.32 -18.03
N ASP A 273 0.32 -24.09 -17.59
CA ASP A 273 -0.33 -22.89 -18.12
C ASP A 273 0.17 -22.57 -19.53
N ILE A 274 1.47 -22.68 -19.81
CA ILE A 274 2.05 -22.58 -21.16
C ILE A 274 1.47 -23.67 -22.08
N SER A 275 1.39 -24.92 -21.60
CA SER A 275 0.85 -26.03 -22.40
C SER A 275 -0.63 -25.86 -22.70
N SER A 276 -1.39 -25.34 -21.72
CA SER A 276 -2.82 -25.04 -21.85
C SER A 276 -3.04 -23.86 -22.79
N LEU A 277 -2.21 -22.81 -22.68
CA LEU A 277 -2.23 -21.67 -23.59
C LEU A 277 -1.89 -22.09 -25.02
N ALA A 278 -0.86 -22.92 -25.21
CA ALA A 278 -0.46 -23.43 -26.52
C ALA A 278 -1.59 -24.29 -27.14
N TYR A 279 -2.24 -25.13 -26.33
CA TYR A 279 -3.41 -25.89 -26.77
C TYR A 279 -4.58 -24.99 -27.16
N GLU A 280 -4.87 -23.94 -26.39
CA GLU A 280 -5.94 -22.99 -26.72
C GLU A 280 -5.64 -22.18 -27.99
N ILE A 281 -4.37 -21.79 -28.21
CA ILE A 281 -3.93 -21.12 -29.45
C ILE A 281 -4.17 -22.05 -30.65
N ASP A 282 -3.78 -23.31 -30.52
CA ASP A 282 -3.89 -24.31 -31.59
C ASP A 282 -5.34 -24.62 -31.94
N GLN A 283 -6.21 -24.74 -30.94
CA GLN A 283 -7.60 -25.13 -31.15
C GLN A 283 -8.53 -23.97 -31.52
N PHE A 284 -8.26 -22.78 -31.02
CA PHE A 284 -9.22 -21.68 -31.08
C PHE A 284 -8.64 -20.39 -31.70
N GLY A 285 -7.35 -20.39 -32.04
CA GLY A 285 -6.65 -19.25 -32.63
C GLY A 285 -6.11 -18.27 -31.60
N TYR A 286 -5.17 -17.43 -32.04
CA TYR A 286 -4.49 -16.43 -31.20
C TYR A 286 -5.43 -15.44 -30.51
N ASP A 287 -6.59 -15.16 -31.10
CA ASP A 287 -7.58 -14.26 -30.52
C ASP A 287 -8.31 -14.86 -29.30
N HIS A 288 -8.23 -16.19 -29.14
CA HIS A 288 -8.94 -16.92 -28.10
C HIS A 288 -8.07 -17.28 -26.89
N ALA A 289 -6.78 -17.47 -27.12
CA ALA A 289 -5.82 -17.81 -26.09
C ALA A 289 -5.23 -16.54 -25.47
N GLN A 290 -5.46 -16.33 -24.18
CA GLN A 290 -4.69 -15.36 -23.40
C GLN A 290 -4.55 -15.86 -21.96
N VAL A 291 -3.32 -15.74 -21.46
CA VAL A 291 -2.82 -15.91 -20.09
C VAL A 291 -3.90 -15.78 -19.01
#